data_AF-A0A448MIU6-F1
#
_entry.id   AF-A0A448MIU6-F1
#
_cell.length_a   1.000
_cell.length_b   1.000
_cell.length_c   1.000
_cell.angle_alpha   90.00
_cell.angle_beta   90.00
_cell.angle_gamma   90.00
#
_symmetry.space_group_name_H-M   'P 1'
#
loop_
_entity.id
_entity.type
_entity.pdbx_description
1 polymer ?
#
loop_
_entity_poly.entity_id
_entity_poly.type
_entity_poly.pdbx_seq_one_letter_code
_entity_poly.pdbx_strand_id
1 'polypeptide(L)'
;MNNEVLGARDVTKTSTTAVQTFHSPNFGALGYIHNSKVDYERSPESKHTVNTPFDVEKLDSLPKVGIVYAYSNAPIEPLNALLDAGYQGIVTAGVGNGNLNTAHLERLEKAVKDGVSVVRSSRVPTGYTTRDAEVDDSQYGFVASGTLNPQKHACYYNSL
;
A
#
# COMPACT_ATOMS: atom_id res chain seq x y z
N MET A 1 -11.43 -12.83 11.66
CA MET A 1 -12.88 -12.82 11.31
C MET A 1 -13.24 -14.21 10.83
N ASN A 2 -14.51 -14.65 10.93
CA ASN A 2 -14.93 -15.97 10.44
C ASN A 2 -14.04 -17.11 10.97
N ASN A 3 -13.80 -17.10 12.29
CA ASN A 3 -12.93 -18.04 13.00
C ASN A 3 -11.44 -18.04 12.59
N GLU A 4 -10.96 -17.01 11.88
CA GLU A 4 -9.54 -16.84 11.55
C GLU A 4 -8.90 -15.70 12.37
N VAL A 5 -7.64 -15.90 12.76
CA VAL A 5 -6.75 -14.86 13.28
C VAL A 5 -5.82 -14.40 12.17
N LEU A 6 -5.85 -13.11 11.84
CA LEU A 6 -5.23 -12.56 10.64
C LEU A 6 -4.23 -11.47 11.02
N GLY A 7 -3.06 -11.46 10.38
CA GLY A 7 -2.06 -10.42 10.58
C GLY A 7 -2.50 -9.10 9.94
N ALA A 8 -2.51 -8.01 10.72
CA ALA A 8 -3.00 -6.69 10.28
C ALA A 8 -2.32 -6.18 9.00
N ARG A 9 -1.04 -6.50 8.81
CA ARG A 9 -0.29 -6.11 7.61
C ARG A 9 -0.83 -6.78 6.34
N ASP A 10 -1.24 -8.05 6.40
CA ASP A 10 -1.60 -8.83 5.20
C ASP A 10 -3.11 -8.97 4.99
N VAL A 11 -3.91 -8.84 6.05
CA VAL A 11 -5.37 -8.99 5.95
C VAL A 11 -6.02 -7.98 5.02
N THR A 12 -6.91 -8.41 4.12
CA THR A 12 -7.70 -7.53 3.25
C THR A 12 -9.08 -8.13 2.99
N LYS A 13 -10.04 -7.27 2.67
CA LYS A 13 -11.37 -7.69 2.18
C LYS A 13 -11.25 -8.16 0.73
N THR A 14 -11.70 -9.37 0.41
CA THR A 14 -11.57 -10.01 -0.92
C THR A 14 -12.89 -10.13 -1.67
N SER A 15 -14.02 -10.02 -0.97
CA SER A 15 -15.37 -10.09 -1.52
C SER A 15 -16.25 -8.98 -0.95
N THR A 16 -17.13 -8.43 -1.77
CA THR A 16 -18.05 -7.37 -1.36
C THR A 16 -19.11 -7.86 -0.36
N THR A 17 -19.52 -9.14 -0.46
CA THR A 17 -20.68 -9.70 0.27
C THR A 17 -20.40 -10.96 1.07
N ALA A 18 -19.34 -11.72 0.77
CA ALA A 18 -19.08 -12.98 1.47
C ALA A 18 -18.73 -12.76 2.95
N VAL A 19 -19.23 -13.62 3.84
CA VAL A 19 -18.94 -13.51 5.29
C VAL A 19 -17.49 -13.85 5.62
N GLN A 20 -16.86 -14.70 4.81
CA GLN A 20 -15.46 -15.09 4.89
C GLN A 20 -14.50 -14.11 4.18
N THR A 21 -14.92 -12.87 3.92
CA THR A 21 -14.21 -11.94 3.01
C THR A 21 -12.83 -11.48 3.49
N PHE A 22 -12.50 -11.59 4.77
CA PHE A 22 -11.18 -11.16 5.23
C PHE A 22 -10.18 -12.30 5.15
N HIS A 23 -9.19 -12.14 4.28
CA HIS A 23 -8.08 -13.08 4.12
C HIS A 23 -6.74 -12.37 4.15
N SER A 24 -5.69 -13.10 4.46
CA SER A 24 -4.29 -12.70 4.33
C SER A 24 -3.71 -13.37 3.08
N PRO A 25 -3.88 -12.79 1.88
CA PRO A 25 -3.67 -13.50 0.63
C PRO A 25 -2.20 -13.75 0.27
N ASN A 26 -1.23 -13.08 0.92
CA ASN A 26 0.17 -13.26 0.61
C ASN A 26 0.86 -14.22 1.59
N PHE A 27 0.46 -14.23 2.86
CA PHE A 27 1.15 -14.98 3.93
C PHE A 27 0.25 -15.91 4.76
N GLY A 28 -1.06 -15.88 4.54
CA GLY A 28 -2.02 -16.73 5.24
C GLY A 28 -2.40 -16.26 6.65
N ALA A 29 -3.34 -16.98 7.26
CA ALA A 29 -3.78 -16.73 8.63
C ALA A 29 -2.69 -17.07 9.66
N LEU A 30 -2.72 -16.38 10.80
CA LEU A 30 -1.83 -16.63 11.94
C LEU A 30 -2.27 -17.85 12.76
N GLY A 31 -3.57 -18.12 12.75
CA GLY A 31 -4.19 -19.19 13.51
C GLY A 31 -5.69 -19.24 13.29
N TYR A 32 -6.34 -20.21 13.91
CA TYR A 32 -7.78 -20.44 13.80
C TYR A 32 -8.43 -20.55 15.18
N ILE A 33 -9.74 -20.28 15.22
CA ILE A 33 -10.55 -20.32 16.43
C ILE A 33 -11.53 -21.49 16.32
N HIS A 34 -11.45 -22.44 17.25
CA HIS A 34 -12.39 -23.56 17.36
C HIS A 34 -12.82 -23.74 18.81
N ASN A 35 -14.13 -23.83 19.07
CA ASN A 35 -14.69 -23.94 20.42
C ASN A 35 -14.12 -22.91 21.41
N SER A 36 -14.05 -21.64 20.99
CA SER A 36 -13.50 -20.52 21.76
C SER A 36 -12.04 -20.66 22.17
N LYS A 37 -11.29 -21.59 21.56
CA LYS A 37 -9.85 -21.76 21.70
C LYS A 37 -9.17 -21.30 20.43
N VAL A 38 -7.99 -20.71 20.58
CA VAL A 38 -7.19 -20.21 19.47
C VAL A 38 -5.94 -21.08 19.32
N ASP A 39 -5.74 -21.62 18.13
CA ASP A 39 -4.55 -22.38 17.76
C ASP A 39 -3.69 -21.52 16.81
N TYR A 40 -2.54 -21.06 17.30
CA TYR A 40 -1.58 -20.25 16.53
C TYR A 40 -0.48 -21.12 15.94
N GLU A 41 -0.22 -20.94 14.65
CA GLU A 41 0.83 -21.66 13.90
C GLU A 41 1.82 -20.70 13.23
N ARG A 42 1.52 -19.39 13.19
CA ARG A 42 2.36 -18.37 12.55
C ARG A 42 2.35 -17.07 13.34
N SER A 43 3.41 -16.28 13.14
CA SER A 43 3.50 -14.89 13.60
C SER A 43 4.10 -13.99 12.50
N PRO A 44 3.76 -12.69 12.44
CA PRO A 44 4.35 -11.78 11.45
C PRO A 44 5.81 -11.44 11.79
N GLU A 45 6.71 -11.58 10.81
CA GLU A 45 8.13 -11.19 10.94
C GLU A 45 8.38 -9.68 10.78
N SER A 46 7.48 -8.97 10.09
CA SER A 46 7.60 -7.52 9.95
C SER A 46 7.45 -6.83 11.30
N LYS A 47 8.35 -5.89 11.61
CA LYS A 47 8.27 -5.06 12.82
C LYS A 47 6.89 -4.42 12.96
N HIS A 48 6.29 -4.53 14.14
CA HIS A 48 4.96 -4.00 14.44
C HIS A 48 4.90 -3.48 15.88
N THR A 49 3.87 -2.70 16.18
CA THR A 49 3.58 -2.20 17.54
C THR A 49 4.78 -1.47 18.16
N VAL A 50 5.23 -1.90 19.34
CA VAL A 50 6.35 -1.33 20.10
C VAL A 50 7.71 -1.42 19.38
N ASN A 51 7.82 -2.22 18.32
CA ASN A 51 9.05 -2.39 17.54
C ASN A 51 9.12 -1.46 16.33
N THR A 52 8.23 -0.46 16.23
CA THR A 52 8.21 0.52 15.15
C THR A 52 8.67 1.89 15.63
N PRO A 53 9.27 2.72 14.75
CA PRO A 53 9.69 4.07 15.11
C PRO A 53 8.54 5.09 15.10
N PHE A 54 7.30 4.67 14.79
CA PHE A 54 6.17 5.58 14.63
C PHE A 54 5.58 5.94 15.99
N ASP A 55 5.63 7.22 16.34
CA ASP A 55 4.93 7.81 17.46
C ASP A 55 3.92 8.83 16.93
N VAL A 56 2.64 8.60 17.23
CA VAL A 56 1.53 9.45 16.80
C VAL A 56 0.95 10.29 17.93
N GLU A 57 1.43 10.12 19.17
CA GLU A 57 0.88 10.80 20.36
C GLU A 57 1.03 12.33 20.28
N LYS A 58 2.03 12.81 19.54
CA LYS A 58 2.36 14.23 19.39
C LYS A 58 1.97 14.82 18.03
N LEU A 59 1.24 14.08 17.20
CA LEU A 59 0.83 14.55 15.89
C LEU A 59 -0.54 15.23 15.97
N ASP A 60 -0.61 16.48 15.53
CA ASP A 60 -1.88 17.18 15.36
C ASP A 60 -2.65 16.69 14.12
N SER A 61 -1.93 16.17 13.12
CA SER A 61 -2.50 15.62 11.88
C SER A 61 -1.51 14.68 11.18
N LEU A 62 -2.04 13.82 10.32
CA LEU A 62 -1.24 12.97 9.45
C LEU A 62 -0.91 13.68 8.12
N PRO A 63 0.23 13.37 7.49
CA PRO A 63 0.54 13.77 6.12
C PRO A 63 -0.60 13.45 5.15
N LYS A 64 -0.87 14.36 4.22
CA LYS A 64 -1.86 14.12 3.14
C LYS A 64 -1.27 13.17 2.11
N VAL A 65 -1.87 11.98 1.99
CA VAL A 65 -1.48 10.95 1.03
C VAL A 65 -2.65 10.59 0.13
N GLY A 66 -2.44 10.68 -1.17
CA GLY A 66 -3.44 10.42 -2.19
C GLY A 66 -3.20 9.08 -2.87
N ILE A 67 -4.26 8.45 -3.38
CA ILE A 67 -4.15 7.23 -4.18
C ILE A 67 -4.64 7.52 -5.59
N VAL A 68 -3.82 7.22 -6.60
CA VAL A 68 -4.20 7.39 -8.01
C VAL A 68 -4.30 6.02 -8.68
N TYR A 69 -5.42 5.76 -9.36
CA TYR A 69 -5.72 4.47 -9.94
C TYR A 69 -5.27 4.39 -11.40
N ALA A 70 -4.45 3.39 -11.72
CA ALA A 70 -3.98 3.19 -13.08
C ALA A 70 -4.94 2.29 -13.86
N TYR A 71 -5.18 2.65 -15.12
CA TYR A 71 -5.95 1.89 -16.10
C TYR A 71 -5.61 2.37 -17.51
N SER A 72 -6.13 1.67 -18.53
CA SER A 72 -5.93 2.08 -19.91
C SER A 72 -6.49 3.48 -20.13
N ASN A 73 -5.67 4.37 -20.70
CA ASN A 73 -6.02 5.78 -20.91
C ASN A 73 -6.40 6.52 -19.61
N ALA A 74 -5.76 6.19 -18.48
CA ALA A 74 -5.96 6.91 -17.23
C ALA A 74 -5.61 8.41 -17.40
N PRO A 75 -6.53 9.32 -17.04
CA PRO A 75 -6.35 10.77 -17.11
C PRO A 75 -5.30 11.24 -16.09
N ILE A 76 -4.60 12.33 -16.40
CA ILE A 76 -3.57 12.90 -15.53
C ILE A 76 -4.17 13.83 -14.46
N GLU A 77 -5.40 14.27 -14.68
CA GLU A 77 -6.12 15.25 -13.89
C GLU A 77 -6.28 14.85 -12.41
N PRO A 78 -6.61 13.59 -12.05
CA PRO A 78 -6.67 13.19 -10.64
C PRO A 78 -5.32 13.32 -9.94
N LEU A 79 -4.21 13.00 -10.63
CA LEU A 79 -2.87 13.16 -10.08
C LEU A 79 -2.54 14.64 -9.87
N ASN A 80 -2.78 15.49 -10.88
CA ASN A 80 -2.53 16.92 -10.77
C ASN A 80 -3.37 17.55 -9.66
N ALA A 81 -4.65 17.21 -9.54
CA ALA A 81 -5.52 17.74 -8.49
C ALA A 81 -4.99 17.47 -7.07
N LEU A 82 -4.42 16.28 -6.83
CA LEU A 82 -3.81 15.95 -5.54
C LEU A 82 -2.53 16.77 -5.30
N LEU A 83 -1.67 16.88 -6.31
CA LEU A 83 -0.41 17.62 -6.22
C LEU A 83 -0.66 19.12 -6.03
N ASP A 84 -1.61 19.70 -6.77
CA ASP A 84 -2.01 21.10 -6.67
C ASP A 84 -2.67 21.40 -5.30
N ALA A 85 -3.31 20.40 -4.68
CA ALA A 85 -3.86 20.49 -3.32
C ALA A 85 -2.80 20.31 -2.21
N GLY A 86 -1.52 20.20 -2.56
CA GLY A 86 -0.40 20.09 -1.62
C GLY A 86 -0.32 18.75 -0.90
N TYR A 87 -0.72 17.66 -1.57
CA TYR A 87 -0.50 16.32 -1.03
C TYR A 87 1.00 16.02 -0.94
N GLN A 88 1.42 15.54 0.22
CA GLN A 88 2.81 15.22 0.51
C GLN A 88 3.18 13.87 -0.10
N GLY A 89 2.21 12.94 -0.16
CA GLY A 89 2.42 11.61 -0.71
C GLY A 89 1.47 11.21 -1.81
N ILE A 90 1.98 10.41 -2.75
CA ILE A 90 1.18 9.73 -3.77
C ILE A 90 1.47 8.24 -3.75
N VAL A 91 0.44 7.43 -3.55
CA VAL A 91 0.47 5.98 -3.79
C VAL A 91 -0.21 5.71 -5.12
N THR A 92 0.42 4.94 -5.99
CA THR A 92 -0.21 4.51 -7.24
C THR A 92 -0.79 3.11 -7.09
N ALA A 93 -2.05 2.94 -7.49
CA ALA A 93 -2.64 1.62 -7.72
C ALA A 93 -2.35 1.23 -9.17
N GLY A 94 -1.08 0.88 -9.42
CA GLY A 94 -0.55 0.55 -10.74
C GLY A 94 -1.15 -0.71 -11.36
N VAL A 95 -0.89 -0.92 -12.64
CA VAL A 95 -1.28 -2.16 -13.34
C VAL A 95 -0.17 -3.21 -13.23
N GLY A 96 -0.51 -4.49 -13.16
CA GLY A 96 0.49 -5.56 -13.09
C GLY A 96 1.43 -5.39 -11.90
N ASN A 97 2.74 -5.35 -12.16
CA ASN A 97 3.79 -5.14 -11.17
C ASN A 97 4.00 -3.65 -10.82
N GLY A 98 2.90 -2.93 -10.61
CA GLY A 98 2.89 -1.50 -10.25
C GLY A 98 3.29 -0.56 -11.39
N ASN A 99 2.99 -0.92 -12.64
CA ASN A 99 3.28 -0.08 -13.81
C ASN A 99 2.27 1.07 -13.97
N LEU A 100 2.72 2.09 -14.68
CA LEU A 100 1.98 3.32 -14.98
C LEU A 100 2.18 3.70 -16.45
N ASN A 101 1.32 4.59 -16.97
CA ASN A 101 1.56 5.19 -18.28
C ASN A 101 2.65 6.28 -18.18
N THR A 102 3.25 6.61 -19.33
CA THR A 102 4.36 7.56 -19.41
C THR A 102 4.03 8.93 -18.81
N ALA A 103 2.84 9.46 -19.08
CA ALA A 103 2.43 10.77 -18.54
C ALA A 103 2.41 10.81 -17.00
N HIS A 104 1.97 9.72 -16.35
CA HIS A 104 2.00 9.62 -14.90
C HIS A 104 3.43 9.47 -14.38
N LEU A 105 4.27 8.64 -15.01
CA LEU A 105 5.67 8.47 -14.61
C LEU A 105 6.42 9.80 -14.64
N GLU A 106 6.35 10.53 -15.75
CA GLU A 106 7.01 11.84 -15.91
C GLU A 106 6.49 12.89 -14.92
N ARG A 107 5.18 12.89 -14.64
CA ARG A 107 4.59 13.83 -13.68
C ARG A 107 5.00 13.52 -12.24
N LEU A 108 5.07 12.25 -11.89
CA LEU A 108 5.49 11.78 -10.57
C LEU A 108 6.97 12.00 -10.34
N GLU A 109 7.83 11.79 -11.35
CA GLU A 109 9.26 12.11 -11.27
C GLU A 109 9.47 13.59 -10.92
N LYS A 110 8.71 14.49 -11.56
CA LYS A 110 8.74 15.93 -11.23
C LYS A 110 8.28 16.17 -9.79
N ALA A 111 7.20 15.52 -9.37
CA ALA A 111 6.69 15.66 -8.00
C ALA A 111 7.71 15.19 -6.94
N VAL A 112 8.46 14.12 -7.21
CA VAL A 112 9.55 13.66 -6.34
C VAL A 112 10.63 14.74 -6.19
N LYS A 113 11.02 15.40 -7.30
CA LYS A 113 11.98 16.52 -7.26
C LYS A 113 11.45 17.72 -6.47
N ASP A 114 10.13 17.87 -6.38
CA ASP A 114 9.45 18.89 -5.57
C ASP A 114 9.20 18.43 -4.11
N GLY A 115 9.72 17.25 -3.70
CA GLY A 115 9.66 16.75 -2.33
C GLY A 115 8.44 15.88 -2.00
N VAL A 116 7.64 15.47 -2.99
CA VAL A 116 6.51 14.54 -2.80
C VAL A 116 7.02 13.11 -2.78
N SER A 117 6.72 12.32 -1.72
CA SER A 117 7.09 10.90 -1.75
C SER A 117 6.12 10.10 -2.62
N VAL A 118 6.67 9.31 -3.54
CA VAL A 118 5.90 8.51 -4.49
C VAL A 118 6.12 7.03 -4.23
N VAL A 119 5.02 6.30 -4.07
CA VAL A 119 5.02 4.85 -3.85
C VAL A 119 4.27 4.17 -4.99
N ARG A 120 4.93 3.20 -5.64
CA ARG A 120 4.28 2.26 -6.53
C ARG A 120 3.69 1.10 -5.75
N SER A 121 2.38 0.95 -5.86
CA SER A 121 1.64 -0.25 -5.45
C SER A 121 0.89 -0.81 -6.67
N SER A 122 0.02 -1.79 -6.46
CA SER A 122 -0.72 -2.43 -7.53
C SER A 122 -2.20 -2.54 -7.19
N ARG A 123 -3.04 -2.35 -8.22
CA ARG A 123 -4.45 -2.71 -8.14
C ARG A 123 -4.69 -4.21 -8.20
N VAL A 124 -3.68 -4.99 -8.56
CA VAL A 124 -3.72 -6.46 -8.52
C VAL A 124 -3.85 -6.88 -7.05
N PRO A 125 -4.81 -7.76 -6.71
CA PRO A 125 -5.20 -8.00 -5.31
C PRO A 125 -4.14 -8.71 -4.47
N THR A 126 -3.15 -9.35 -5.11
CA THR A 126 -2.14 -10.19 -4.46
C THR A 126 -0.80 -10.06 -5.17
N GLY A 127 0.29 -10.38 -4.45
CA GLY A 127 1.64 -10.35 -4.99
C GLY A 127 2.38 -9.06 -4.65
N TYR A 128 3.61 -8.99 -5.17
CA TYR A 128 4.52 -7.88 -4.89
C TYR A 128 4.48 -6.85 -6.02
N THR A 129 4.47 -5.58 -5.65
CA THR A 129 5.10 -4.55 -6.48
C THR A 129 6.59 -4.56 -6.17
N THR A 130 7.39 -5.11 -7.07
CA THR A 130 8.83 -5.30 -6.87
C THR A 130 9.60 -4.06 -7.29
N ARG A 131 10.70 -3.80 -6.57
CA ARG A 131 11.61 -2.70 -6.84
C ARG A 131 12.44 -2.96 -8.11
N ASP A 132 12.68 -1.91 -8.89
CA ASP A 132 13.59 -1.89 -10.05
C ASP A 132 13.30 -3.03 -11.06
N ALA A 133 12.01 -3.27 -11.34
CA ALA A 133 11.56 -4.27 -12.29
C ALA A 133 11.42 -3.66 -13.70
N GLU A 134 10.21 -3.25 -14.10
CA GLU A 134 9.96 -2.56 -15.37
C GLU A 134 10.07 -1.03 -15.23
N VAL A 135 10.06 -0.54 -13.99
CA VAL A 135 10.27 0.87 -13.65
C VAL A 135 11.55 0.95 -12.83
N ASP A 136 12.48 1.82 -13.25
CA ASP A 136 13.71 2.13 -12.51
C ASP A 136 13.38 3.06 -11.33
N ASP A 137 12.97 2.46 -10.21
CA ASP A 137 12.57 3.19 -9.00
C ASP A 137 13.72 4.05 -8.49
N SER A 138 14.95 3.54 -8.60
CA SER A 138 16.16 4.22 -8.17
C SER A 138 16.44 5.47 -8.99
N GLN A 139 16.19 5.44 -10.30
CA GLN A 139 16.28 6.61 -11.17
C GLN A 139 15.18 7.64 -10.87
N TYR A 140 13.94 7.19 -10.70
CA TYR A 140 12.79 8.08 -10.51
C TYR A 140 12.64 8.59 -9.06
N GLY A 141 13.34 7.98 -8.10
CA GLY A 141 13.16 8.26 -6.67
C GLY A 141 11.84 7.71 -6.12
N PHE A 142 11.35 6.61 -6.69
CA PHE A 142 10.12 5.95 -6.26
C PHE A 142 10.40 4.87 -5.20
N VAL A 143 9.35 4.49 -4.48
CA VAL A 143 9.37 3.38 -3.54
C VAL A 143 8.43 2.28 -4.02
N ALA A 144 8.91 1.05 -4.07
CA ALA A 144 8.05 -0.11 -4.35
C ALA A 144 7.38 -0.61 -3.06
N SER A 145 6.06 -0.81 -3.07
CA SER A 145 5.28 -1.13 -1.87
C SER A 145 5.41 -2.58 -1.39
N GLY A 146 6.03 -3.46 -2.19
CA GLY A 146 6.03 -4.91 -1.95
C GLY A 146 4.61 -5.46 -1.96
N THR A 147 4.23 -6.19 -0.91
CA THR A 147 2.89 -6.78 -0.75
C THR A 147 1.82 -5.82 -0.22
N LEU A 148 2.20 -4.59 0.12
CA LEU A 148 1.22 -3.62 0.60
C LEU A 148 0.38 -3.13 -0.58
N ASN A 149 -0.91 -3.43 -0.54
CA ASN A 149 -1.89 -2.87 -1.46
C ASN A 149 -2.03 -1.33 -1.25
N PRO A 150 -2.67 -0.60 -2.18
CA PRO A 150 -2.59 0.86 -2.21
C PRO A 150 -3.09 1.51 -0.91
N GLN A 151 -4.23 1.06 -0.40
CA GLN A 151 -4.83 1.60 0.82
C GLN A 151 -4.03 1.28 2.09
N LYS A 152 -3.30 0.16 2.12
CA LYS A 152 -2.43 -0.16 3.26
C LYS A 152 -1.17 0.67 3.25
N HIS A 153 -0.55 0.86 2.08
CA HIS A 153 0.69 1.63 2.02
C HIS A 153 0.46 3.10 2.36
N ALA A 154 -0.70 3.66 2.03
CA ALA A 154 -1.06 5.02 2.42
C ALA A 154 -0.94 5.28 3.94
N CYS A 155 -1.02 4.23 4.78
CA CYS A 155 -0.84 4.33 6.23
C CYS A 155 0.64 4.39 6.69
N TYR A 156 1.63 4.10 5.83
CA TYR A 156 3.05 3.98 6.20
C TYR A 156 3.91 5.19 5.82
N TYR A 157 3.31 6.28 5.34
CA TYR A 157 4.00 7.39 4.69
C TYR A 157 5.15 8.03 5.49
N ASN A 158 5.15 7.97 6.82
CA ASN A 158 6.24 8.49 7.67
C ASN A 158 7.50 7.60 7.74
N SER A 159 7.63 6.57 6.89
CA SER A 159 8.72 5.60 6.93
C SER A 159 9.77 5.74 5.83
N LEU A 160 9.69 6.80 5.03
CA LEU A 160 10.56 7.08 3.88
C LEU A 160 11.38 8.34 4.14
#